data_AF-A0A4S8MS55-F1
#
_entry.id   AF-A0A4S8MS55-F1
#
_cell.length_a   1.000
_cell.length_b   1.000
_cell.length_c   1.000
_cell.angle_alpha   90.00
_cell.angle_beta   90.00
_cell.angle_gamma   90.00
#
_symmetry.space_group_name_H-M   'P 1'
#
loop_
_entity.id
_entity.type
_entity.pdbx_description
1 polymer ?
#
loop_
_entity_poly.entity_id
_entity_poly.type
_entity_poly.pdbx_seq_one_letter_code
_entity_poly.pdbx_strand_id
1 'polypeptide(L)'
;MALRMAVDLGLHQDIADRVSSVDPVQRTANRLLWWSCFVLDRTLAFGTGRPVTIKDNEIKASLPTEEEILTILRADALNRTPSPFPYHVKMFQLYGALAECINSVDSTWRPPGSEPPSRGDEEKGQQNNAGASSNLGTGINLGEVEDSITTAYNALPDVMVFNSENLSIHANLYNGPAFLALHLWYNSILILLYRPPLISPRVNAARTTLQDRLAVSIAFGQDETS
;
A
#
# COMPACT_ATOMS: atom_id res chain seq x y z
N MET A 1 -13.33 -7.63 10.52
CA MET A 1 -13.65 -8.96 11.08
C MET A 1 -12.88 -10.08 10.39
N ALA A 2 -12.95 -10.24 9.06
CA ALA A 2 -12.22 -11.30 8.35
C ALA A 2 -10.70 -11.32 8.59
N LEU A 3 -10.02 -10.18 8.44
CA LEU A 3 -8.57 -10.09 8.68
C LEU A 3 -8.19 -10.49 10.12
N ARG A 4 -8.96 -10.04 11.12
CA ARG A 4 -8.70 -10.35 12.53
C ARG A 4 -8.81 -11.85 12.80
N MET A 5 -9.82 -12.52 12.26
CA MET A 5 -9.93 -13.99 12.35
C MET A 5 -8.75 -14.69 11.68
N ALA A 6 -8.28 -14.19 10.52
CA ALA A 6 -7.09 -14.74 9.87
C ALA A 6 -5.82 -14.56 10.71
N VAL A 7 -5.70 -13.45 11.45
CA VAL A 7 -4.62 -13.22 12.42
C VAL A 7 -4.73 -14.17 13.61
N ASP A 8 -5.93 -14.34 14.17
CA ASP A 8 -6.20 -15.23 15.31
C ASP A 8 -5.88 -16.70 14.96
N LEU A 9 -6.13 -17.10 13.71
CA LEU A 9 -5.73 -18.41 13.16
C LEU A 9 -4.22 -18.52 12.84
N GLY A 10 -3.46 -17.44 13.00
CA GLY A 10 -2.01 -17.42 12.75
C GLY A 10 -1.61 -17.40 11.28
N LEU A 11 -2.53 -17.12 10.34
CA LEU A 11 -2.26 -17.21 8.89
C LEU A 11 -1.24 -16.16 8.39
N HIS A 12 -1.01 -15.12 9.17
CA HIS A 12 -0.01 -14.07 8.92
C HIS A 12 1.43 -14.50 9.23
N GLN A 13 1.64 -15.71 9.77
CA GLN A 13 2.96 -16.24 10.08
C GLN A 13 3.28 -17.46 9.23
N ASP A 14 4.52 -17.57 8.74
CA ASP A 14 4.98 -18.79 8.11
C ASP A 14 5.34 -19.83 9.17
N ILE A 15 4.43 -20.80 9.36
CA ILE A 15 4.59 -21.93 10.28
C ILE A 15 5.32 -23.11 9.58
N ALA A 16 5.88 -22.87 8.38
CA ALA A 16 6.53 -23.91 7.55
C ALA A 16 7.59 -24.73 8.30
N ASP A 17 8.37 -24.09 9.18
CA ASP A 17 9.43 -24.77 9.92
C ASP A 17 8.93 -25.55 11.16
N ARG A 18 7.70 -25.31 11.62
CA ARG A 18 7.21 -25.85 12.91
C ARG A 18 6.27 -27.04 12.77
N VAL A 19 5.61 -27.21 11.63
CA VAL A 19 4.64 -28.29 11.41
C VAL A 19 4.87 -28.92 10.04
N SER A 20 5.73 -29.94 10.01
CA SER A 20 6.05 -30.76 8.84
C SER A 20 4.89 -31.66 8.37
N SER A 21 3.73 -31.61 9.03
CA SER A 21 2.58 -32.51 8.81
C SER A 21 1.36 -31.87 8.14
N VAL A 22 1.42 -30.61 7.70
CA VAL A 22 0.27 -29.96 7.04
C VAL A 22 0.25 -30.28 5.55
N ASP A 23 -0.90 -30.73 5.06
CA ASP A 23 -1.18 -30.95 3.65
C ASP A 23 -0.81 -29.71 2.79
N PRO A 24 0.01 -29.86 1.74
CA PRO A 24 0.46 -28.74 0.90
C PRO A 24 -0.71 -27.94 0.28
N VAL A 25 -1.82 -28.60 -0.07
CA VAL A 25 -3.00 -27.93 -0.62
C VAL A 25 -3.61 -27.00 0.43
N GLN A 26 -3.82 -27.49 1.66
CA GLN A 26 -4.34 -26.68 2.76
C GLN A 26 -3.41 -25.49 3.09
N ARG A 27 -2.09 -25.72 3.07
CA ARG A 27 -1.10 -24.67 3.30
C ARG A 27 -1.24 -23.55 2.28
N THR A 28 -1.34 -23.88 0.99
CA THR A 28 -1.54 -22.87 -0.03
C THR A 28 -2.87 -22.15 0.14
N ALA A 29 -3.96 -22.88 0.38
CA ALA A 29 -5.28 -22.28 0.56
C ALA A 29 -5.26 -21.23 1.69
N ASN A 30 -4.59 -21.55 2.80
CA ASN A 30 -4.39 -20.65 3.93
C ASN A 30 -3.58 -19.39 3.53
N ARG A 31 -2.51 -19.55 2.75
CA ARG A 31 -1.68 -18.43 2.27
C ARG A 31 -2.46 -17.52 1.33
N LEU A 32 -3.21 -18.08 0.37
CA LEU A 32 -4.06 -17.29 -0.53
C LEU A 32 -5.18 -16.58 0.22
N LEU A 33 -5.79 -17.25 1.21
CA LEU A 33 -6.82 -16.66 2.06
C LEU A 33 -6.28 -15.47 2.87
N TRP A 34 -5.09 -15.62 3.47
CA TRP A 34 -4.41 -14.55 4.18
C TRP A 34 -4.22 -13.33 3.29
N TRP A 35 -3.60 -13.51 2.13
CA TRP A 35 -3.30 -12.41 1.22
C TRP A 35 -4.55 -11.79 0.58
N SER A 36 -5.62 -12.57 0.39
CA SER A 36 -6.91 -12.03 -0.04
C SER A 36 -7.54 -11.15 1.05
N CYS A 37 -7.50 -11.58 2.31
CA CYS A 37 -7.97 -10.77 3.44
C CYS A 37 -7.14 -9.50 3.60
N PHE A 38 -5.83 -9.59 3.40
CA PHE A 38 -4.90 -8.46 3.43
C PHE A 38 -5.24 -7.40 2.38
N VAL A 39 -5.36 -7.79 1.10
CA VAL A 39 -5.69 -6.87 0.00
C VAL A 39 -7.04 -6.19 0.25
N LEU A 40 -8.03 -6.94 0.74
CA LEU A 40 -9.34 -6.40 1.09
C LEU A 40 -9.24 -5.36 2.22
N ASP A 41 -8.48 -5.63 3.28
CA ASP A 41 -8.31 -4.66 4.36
C ASP A 41 -7.64 -3.37 3.88
N ARG A 42 -6.58 -3.48 3.07
CA ARG A 42 -5.86 -2.33 2.50
C ARG A 42 -6.75 -1.51 1.56
N THR A 43 -7.55 -2.18 0.73
CA THR A 43 -8.57 -1.54 -0.12
C THR A 43 -9.56 -0.72 0.73
N LEU A 44 -10.05 -1.30 1.83
CA LEU A 44 -10.98 -0.61 2.73
C LEU A 44 -10.32 0.53 3.50
N ALA A 45 -9.09 0.34 3.97
CA ALA A 45 -8.31 1.39 4.64
C ALA A 45 -8.16 2.61 3.75
N PHE A 46 -7.82 2.36 2.48
CA PHE A 46 -7.66 3.39 1.47
C PHE A 46 -8.99 4.11 1.14
N GLY A 47 -10.09 3.37 0.99
CA GLY A 47 -11.40 3.95 0.64
C GLY A 47 -12.12 4.66 1.79
N THR A 48 -11.86 4.30 3.06
CA THR A 48 -12.58 4.84 4.23
C THR A 48 -11.78 5.83 5.06
N GLY A 49 -10.50 6.00 4.76
CA GLY A 49 -9.62 6.91 5.51
C GLY A 49 -9.20 6.37 6.89
N ARG A 50 -9.41 5.08 7.17
CA ARG A 50 -8.96 4.46 8.42
C ARG A 50 -7.50 4.01 8.32
N PRO A 51 -6.76 3.95 9.45
CA PRO A 51 -5.49 3.25 9.50
C PRO A 51 -5.65 1.76 9.11
N VAL A 52 -4.61 1.19 8.53
CA VAL A 52 -4.56 -0.25 8.21
C VAL A 52 -4.62 -1.08 9.50
N THR A 53 -5.21 -2.27 9.44
CA THR A 53 -5.51 -3.04 10.66
C THR A 53 -4.28 -3.75 11.25
N ILE A 54 -3.36 -4.18 10.40
CA ILE A 54 -2.10 -4.85 10.77
C ILE A 54 -0.93 -4.13 10.10
N LYS A 55 0.17 -3.92 10.82
CA LYS A 55 1.36 -3.28 10.26
C LYS A 55 2.20 -4.29 9.48
N ASP A 56 2.93 -3.81 8.47
CA ASP A 56 3.70 -4.68 7.59
C ASP A 56 4.78 -5.49 8.33
N ASN A 57 5.36 -4.93 9.41
CA ASN A 57 6.36 -5.60 10.24
C ASN A 57 5.84 -6.77 11.07
N GLU A 58 4.52 -6.88 11.25
CA GLU A 58 3.89 -8.00 11.95
C GLU A 58 3.62 -9.17 11.01
N ILE A 59 3.68 -8.95 9.70
CA ILE A 59 3.42 -9.97 8.68
C ILE A 59 4.72 -10.72 8.41
N LYS A 60 4.71 -12.02 8.69
CA LYS A 60 5.83 -12.94 8.44
C LYS A 60 5.54 -13.95 7.34
N ALA A 61 4.30 -14.00 6.85
CA ALA A 61 3.91 -14.86 5.74
C ALA A 61 4.62 -14.44 4.45
N SER A 62 5.16 -15.39 3.71
CA SER A 62 5.73 -15.18 2.39
C SER A 62 4.63 -14.98 1.35
N LEU A 63 4.98 -14.28 0.26
CA LEU A 63 4.12 -14.20 -0.92
C LEU A 63 3.84 -15.62 -1.46
N PRO A 64 2.65 -15.85 -2.04
CA PRO A 64 2.32 -17.13 -2.65
C PRO A 64 3.17 -17.33 -3.90
N THR A 65 3.76 -18.51 -4.02
CA THR A 65 4.55 -18.87 -5.21
C THR A 65 3.63 -19.35 -6.33
N GLU A 66 4.14 -19.33 -7.57
CA GLU A 66 3.40 -19.86 -8.72
C GLU A 66 3.06 -21.34 -8.55
N GLU A 67 4.00 -22.16 -8.05
CA GLU A 67 3.79 -23.59 -7.79
C GLU A 67 2.66 -23.84 -6.80
N GLU A 68 2.59 -23.03 -5.76
CA GLU A 68 1.51 -23.08 -4.78
C GLU A 68 0.17 -22.76 -5.44
N ILE A 69 0.07 -21.66 -6.18
CA ILE A 69 -1.16 -21.27 -6.89
C ILE A 69 -1.61 -22.38 -7.84
N LEU A 70 -0.68 -22.97 -8.61
CA LEU A 70 -0.96 -24.09 -9.52
C LEU A 70 -1.47 -25.33 -8.77
N THR A 71 -0.94 -25.60 -7.58
CA THR A 71 -1.37 -26.72 -6.72
C THR A 71 -2.87 -26.61 -6.37
N ILE A 72 -3.36 -25.41 -6.04
CA ILE A 72 -4.79 -25.18 -5.77
C ILE A 72 -5.64 -25.26 -7.02
N LEU A 73 -5.16 -24.69 -8.13
CA LEU A 73 -5.89 -24.65 -9.39
C LEU A 73 -5.94 -26.01 -10.09
N ARG A 74 -5.23 -27.04 -9.56
CA ARG A 74 -5.05 -28.35 -10.19
C ARG A 74 -4.71 -28.22 -11.68
N ALA A 75 -3.91 -27.21 -11.98
CA ALA A 75 -3.57 -26.82 -13.34
C ALA A 75 -2.22 -27.41 -13.73
N ASP A 76 -2.12 -27.86 -14.98
CA ASP A 76 -0.89 -28.43 -15.51
C ASP A 76 0.21 -27.36 -15.65
N ALA A 77 1.42 -27.66 -15.17
CA ALA A 77 2.53 -26.71 -15.07
C ALA A 77 3.17 -26.36 -16.43
N LEU A 78 2.76 -27.03 -17.52
CA LEU A 78 3.53 -27.06 -18.75
C LEU A 78 3.48 -25.78 -19.60
N ASN A 79 2.57 -24.81 -19.36
CA ASN A 79 2.43 -23.67 -20.28
C ASN A 79 1.70 -22.42 -19.74
N ARG A 80 1.88 -22.05 -18.47
CA ARG A 80 1.12 -20.93 -17.90
C ARG A 80 1.99 -19.74 -17.56
N THR A 81 1.57 -18.58 -18.05
CA THR A 81 2.06 -17.28 -17.60
C THR A 81 1.85 -17.16 -16.09
N PRO A 82 2.74 -16.43 -15.40
CA PRO A 82 2.63 -16.24 -13.96
C PRO A 82 1.27 -15.62 -13.58
N SER A 83 0.79 -15.93 -12.38
CA SER A 83 -0.43 -15.34 -11.84
C SER A 83 -0.22 -13.85 -11.55
N PRO A 84 -1.19 -12.97 -11.85
CA PRO A 84 -1.11 -11.56 -11.45
C PRO A 84 -1.22 -11.35 -9.92
N PHE A 85 -1.70 -12.35 -9.17
CA PHE A 85 -2.05 -12.19 -7.77
C PHE A 85 -0.87 -11.82 -6.85
N PRO A 86 0.31 -12.47 -6.90
CA PRO A 86 1.45 -12.09 -6.07
C PRO A 86 1.92 -10.66 -6.32
N TYR A 87 1.90 -10.21 -7.59
CA TYR A 87 2.23 -8.83 -7.96
C TYR A 87 1.22 -7.84 -7.39
N HIS A 88 -0.07 -8.20 -7.44
CA HIS A 88 -1.13 -7.41 -6.84
C HIS A 88 -0.92 -7.21 -5.34
N VAL A 89 -0.63 -8.29 -4.61
CA VAL A 89 -0.33 -8.23 -3.17
C VAL A 89 0.86 -7.31 -2.89
N LYS A 90 1.94 -7.42 -3.66
CA LYS A 90 3.14 -6.59 -3.52
C LYS A 90 2.82 -5.10 -3.70
N MET A 91 2.01 -4.75 -4.69
CA MET A 91 1.56 -3.36 -4.88
C MET A 91 0.75 -2.88 -3.68
N PHE A 92 -0.13 -3.72 -3.12
CA PHE A 92 -0.96 -3.38 -1.97
C PHE A 92 -0.19 -3.24 -0.64
N GLN A 93 0.99 -3.84 -0.51
CA GLN A 93 1.89 -3.55 0.61
C GLN A 93 2.36 -2.09 0.54
N LEU A 94 2.78 -1.62 -0.64
CA LEU A 94 3.20 -0.24 -0.85
C LEU A 94 2.03 0.75 -0.70
N TYR A 95 0.86 0.41 -1.22
CA TYR A 95 -0.36 1.22 -1.02
C TYR A 95 -0.78 1.28 0.45
N GLY A 96 -0.44 0.27 1.23
CA GLY A 96 -0.63 0.25 2.67
C GLY A 96 0.15 1.36 3.38
N ALA A 97 1.44 1.52 3.03
CA ALA A 97 2.25 2.62 3.54
C ALA A 97 1.65 3.98 3.12
N LEU A 98 1.21 4.11 1.87
CA LEU A 98 0.51 5.31 1.41
C LEU A 98 -0.75 5.61 2.23
N ALA A 99 -1.59 4.60 2.49
CA ALA A 99 -2.80 4.76 3.29
C ALA A 99 -2.48 5.25 4.71
N GLU A 100 -1.40 4.75 5.33
CA GLU A 100 -0.94 5.24 6.63
C GLU A 100 -0.48 6.70 6.58
N CYS A 101 0.22 7.12 5.51
CA CYS A 101 0.62 8.52 5.32
C CYS A 101 -0.57 9.46 5.19
N ILE A 102 -1.57 9.04 4.40
CA ILE A 102 -2.78 9.83 4.15
C ILE A 102 -3.65 9.90 5.40
N ASN A 103 -3.76 8.78 6.13
CA ASN A 103 -4.68 8.63 7.24
C ASN A 103 -4.04 8.90 8.62
N SER A 104 -2.75 9.27 8.68
CA SER A 104 -2.12 9.67 9.92
C SER A 104 -2.75 10.97 10.42
N VAL A 105 -3.43 10.88 11.56
CA VAL A 105 -4.04 12.03 12.21
C VAL A 105 -2.93 12.90 12.77
N ASP A 106 -2.94 14.17 12.39
CA ASP A 106 -2.08 15.20 12.97
C ASP A 106 -2.17 15.12 14.50
N SER A 107 -1.03 15.11 15.21
CA SER A 107 -0.99 15.02 16.69
C SER A 107 -1.73 16.16 17.42
N THR A 108 -2.21 17.14 16.67
CA THR A 108 -3.01 18.29 17.10
C THR A 108 -4.52 18.03 17.10
N TRP A 109 -5.00 16.87 16.63
CA TRP A 109 -6.43 16.56 16.67
C TRP A 109 -6.92 16.51 18.12
N ARG A 110 -7.87 17.40 18.44
CA ARG A 110 -8.59 17.38 19.72
C ARG A 110 -10.05 17.04 19.49
N PRO A 111 -10.70 16.31 20.41
CA PRO A 111 -12.13 16.02 20.32
C PRO A 111 -12.94 17.33 20.27
N PRO A 112 -14.10 17.34 19.59
CA PRO A 112 -15.01 18.49 19.64
C PRO A 112 -15.45 18.73 21.09
N GLY A 113 -14.91 19.76 21.73
CA GLY A 113 -15.18 20.11 23.14
C GLY A 113 -13.96 20.34 24.02
N SER A 114 -12.73 20.09 23.54
CA SER A 114 -11.55 20.57 24.28
C SER A 114 -11.49 22.09 24.22
N GLU A 115 -11.43 22.77 25.36
CA GLU A 115 -11.29 24.22 25.43
C GLU A 115 -10.06 24.69 24.61
N PRO A 116 -10.17 25.83 23.90
CA PRO A 116 -9.01 26.42 23.25
C PRO A 116 -7.93 26.71 24.32
N PRO A 117 -6.63 26.58 23.97
CA PRO A 117 -5.57 26.93 24.90
C PRO A 117 -5.80 28.36 25.41
N SER A 118 -5.88 28.50 26.73
CA SER A 118 -6.07 29.81 27.35
C SER A 118 -4.87 30.68 27.00
N ARG A 119 -5.13 31.95 26.68
CA ARG A 119 -4.15 32.97 26.26
C ARG A 119 -3.04 33.26 27.31
N GLY A 120 -2.98 32.50 28.40
CA GLY A 120 -2.00 32.62 29.47
C GLY A 120 -0.99 31.47 29.55
N ASP A 121 -1.09 30.44 28.70
CA ASP A 121 -0.09 29.36 28.65
C ASP A 121 1.08 29.80 27.76
N GLU A 122 1.83 30.79 28.23
CA GLU A 122 3.16 31.08 27.70
C GLU A 122 4.02 29.83 27.85
N GLU A 123 4.61 29.38 26.74
CA GLU A 123 5.62 28.33 26.65
C GLU A 123 6.79 28.60 27.60
N LYS A 124 6.67 28.14 28.85
CA LYS A 124 7.85 27.94 29.69
C LYS A 124 8.43 26.59 29.31
N GLY A 125 9.50 26.67 28.52
CA GLY A 125 10.36 25.53 28.21
C GLY A 125 10.68 24.75 29.48
N GLN A 126 10.19 23.53 29.56
CA GLN A 126 10.58 22.55 30.55
C GLN A 126 10.97 21.26 29.82
N GLN A 127 12.27 21.21 29.51
CA GLN A 127 12.98 19.94 29.54
C GLN A 127 12.77 19.32 30.92
N ASN A 128 12.13 18.15 30.99
CA ASN A 128 12.68 16.96 31.64
C ASN A 128 11.66 15.80 31.70
N ASN A 129 12.00 14.74 30.94
CA ASN A 129 11.83 13.30 31.20
C ASN A 129 10.56 12.78 31.92
N ALA A 130 9.67 12.20 31.12
CA ALA A 130 8.90 11.02 31.50
C ALA A 130 8.64 10.14 30.26
N GLY A 131 9.06 8.86 30.32
CA GLY A 131 8.52 7.75 29.53
C GLY A 131 8.73 7.81 28.02
N ALA A 132 9.68 7.00 27.53
CA ALA A 132 9.89 6.65 26.14
C ALA A 132 8.61 6.54 25.29
N SER A 133 8.19 7.64 24.68
CA SER A 133 7.38 7.63 23.47
C SER A 133 8.36 7.85 22.33
N SER A 134 8.89 6.74 21.83
CA SER A 134 9.78 6.73 20.67
C SER A 134 9.11 7.46 19.51
N ASN A 135 9.68 8.59 19.11
CA ASN A 135 9.82 9.08 17.75
C ASN A 135 9.20 8.16 16.67
N LEU A 136 7.88 8.25 16.48
CA LEU A 136 7.23 7.67 15.30
C LEU A 136 6.38 8.73 14.59
N GLY A 137 6.87 9.96 14.60
CA GLY A 137 6.67 10.88 13.48
C GLY A 137 7.64 10.51 12.36
N THR A 138 7.61 9.28 11.85
CA THR A 138 8.11 9.01 10.51
C THR A 138 7.11 9.69 9.60
N GLY A 139 7.34 10.99 9.34
CA GLY A 139 6.74 11.67 8.20
C GLY A 139 7.24 10.97 6.96
N ILE A 140 6.60 9.87 6.59
CA ILE A 140 6.90 9.16 5.36
C ILE A 140 6.66 10.18 4.25
N ASN A 141 7.74 10.51 3.54
CA ASN A 141 7.69 11.51 2.49
C ASN A 141 6.85 10.94 1.35
N LEU A 142 5.76 11.63 0.99
CA LEU A 142 4.84 11.17 -0.05
C LEU A 142 5.57 10.90 -1.38
N GLY A 143 6.65 11.66 -1.65
CA GLY A 143 7.51 11.44 -2.82
C GLY A 143 8.29 10.12 -2.77
N GLU A 144 8.82 9.72 -1.61
CA GLU A 144 9.51 8.42 -1.47
C GLU A 144 8.57 7.23 -1.67
N VAL A 145 7.31 7.37 -1.25
CA VAL A 145 6.27 6.36 -1.46
C VAL A 145 5.86 6.29 -2.93
N GLU A 146 5.68 7.44 -3.57
CA GLU A 146 5.42 7.53 -5.01
C GLU A 146 6.54 6.86 -5.83
N ASP A 147 7.80 7.19 -5.53
CA ASP A 147 8.98 6.60 -6.19
C ASP A 147 9.03 5.09 -6.00
N SER A 148 8.74 4.61 -4.78
CA SER A 148 8.70 3.18 -4.48
C SER A 148 7.60 2.45 -5.26
N ILE A 149 6.40 3.04 -5.35
CA ILE A 149 5.28 2.49 -6.12
C ILE A 149 5.61 2.45 -7.61
N THR A 150 6.15 3.55 -8.15
CA THR A 150 6.50 3.67 -9.57
C THR A 150 7.61 2.68 -9.94
N THR A 151 8.63 2.58 -9.10
CA THR A 151 9.74 1.62 -9.28
C THR A 151 9.22 0.18 -9.26
N ALA A 152 8.35 -0.17 -8.32
CA ALA A 152 7.78 -1.51 -8.24
C ALA A 152 6.90 -1.86 -9.45
N TYR A 153 6.11 -0.91 -9.96
CA TYR A 153 5.30 -1.09 -11.16
C TYR A 153 6.14 -1.23 -12.42
N ASN A 154 7.19 -0.42 -12.57
CA ASN A 154 8.10 -0.48 -13.71
C ASN A 154 8.98 -1.75 -13.71
N ALA A 155 9.14 -2.39 -12.55
CA ALA A 155 9.84 -3.67 -12.41
C ALA A 155 8.94 -4.89 -12.70
N LEU A 156 7.69 -4.69 -13.16
CA LEU A 156 6.83 -5.79 -13.57
C LEU A 156 7.43 -6.53 -14.79
N PRO A 157 7.34 -7.87 -14.84
CA PRO A 157 7.77 -8.64 -16.00
C PRO A 157 6.99 -8.27 -17.27
N ASP A 158 7.57 -8.50 -18.44
CA ASP A 158 6.95 -8.17 -19.74
C ASP A 158 5.55 -8.76 -19.92
N VAL A 159 5.31 -9.98 -19.41
CA VAL A 159 4.00 -10.67 -19.42
C VAL A 159 2.95 -10.05 -18.48
N MET A 160 3.38 -9.16 -17.59
CA MET A 160 2.55 -8.43 -16.65
C MET A 160 2.33 -6.96 -17.06
N VAL A 161 2.92 -6.52 -18.18
CA VAL A 161 2.69 -5.16 -18.71
C VAL A 161 1.31 -5.09 -19.37
N PHE A 162 0.59 -4.00 -19.16
CA PHE A 162 -0.72 -3.80 -19.78
C PHE A 162 -0.60 -3.60 -21.30
N ASN A 163 -1.06 -4.58 -22.07
CA ASN A 163 -1.25 -4.49 -23.51
C ASN A 163 -2.37 -5.46 -23.94
N SER A 164 -2.82 -5.37 -25.20
CA SER A 164 -3.91 -6.20 -25.72
C SER A 164 -3.57 -7.69 -25.76
N GLU A 165 -2.29 -8.03 -26.00
CA GLU A 165 -1.81 -9.41 -26.09
C GLU A 165 -1.81 -10.11 -24.71
N ASN A 166 -1.15 -9.52 -23.72
CA ASN A 166 -1.11 -9.98 -22.34
C ASN A 166 -2.51 -10.04 -21.74
N LEU A 167 -3.37 -9.05 -22.01
CA LEU A 167 -4.75 -9.09 -21.55
C LEU A 167 -5.50 -10.30 -22.11
N SER A 168 -5.33 -10.60 -23.40
CA SER A 168 -5.92 -11.79 -24.03
C SER A 168 -5.40 -13.08 -23.40
N ILE A 169 -4.08 -13.18 -23.18
CA ILE A 169 -3.45 -14.33 -22.53
C ILE A 169 -4.03 -14.54 -21.12
N HIS A 170 -4.06 -13.50 -20.29
CA HIS A 170 -4.60 -13.59 -18.93
C HIS A 170 -6.11 -13.83 -18.90
N ALA A 171 -6.87 -13.30 -19.87
CA ALA A 171 -8.30 -13.57 -20.01
C ALA A 171 -8.59 -15.04 -20.33
N ASN A 172 -7.81 -15.64 -21.24
CA ASN A 172 -7.91 -17.06 -21.59
C ASN A 172 -7.54 -18.00 -20.42
N LEU A 173 -6.73 -17.51 -19.49
CA LEU A 173 -6.32 -18.23 -18.28
C LEU A 173 -7.20 -17.96 -17.06
N TYR A 174 -8.37 -17.30 -17.25
CA TYR A 174 -9.29 -16.90 -16.17
C TYR A 174 -8.70 -15.94 -15.13
N ASN A 175 -7.54 -15.34 -15.42
CA ASN A 175 -6.85 -14.35 -14.59
C ASN A 175 -7.15 -12.90 -15.03
N GLY A 176 -7.92 -12.70 -16.11
CA GLY A 176 -8.23 -11.40 -16.69
C GLY A 176 -8.66 -10.33 -15.69
N PRO A 177 -9.60 -10.60 -14.77
CA PRO A 177 -10.01 -9.62 -13.76
C PRO A 177 -8.87 -9.20 -12.82
N ALA A 178 -8.03 -10.14 -12.38
CA ALA A 178 -6.91 -9.86 -11.49
C ALA A 178 -5.81 -9.05 -12.20
N PHE A 179 -5.52 -9.40 -13.45
CA PHE A 179 -4.60 -8.67 -14.32
C PHE A 179 -5.08 -7.22 -14.52
N LEU A 180 -6.33 -7.03 -14.90
CA LEU A 180 -6.90 -5.69 -15.09
C LEU A 180 -6.91 -4.89 -13.79
N ALA A 181 -7.26 -5.54 -12.67
CA ALA A 181 -7.28 -4.90 -11.36
C ALA A 181 -5.91 -4.37 -10.95
N LEU A 182 -4.81 -5.10 -11.21
CA LEU A 182 -3.44 -4.63 -10.95
C LEU A 182 -3.18 -3.26 -11.57
N HIS A 183 -3.51 -3.11 -12.85
CA HIS A 183 -3.28 -1.87 -13.59
C HIS A 183 -4.25 -0.76 -13.20
N LEU A 184 -5.53 -1.09 -13.01
CA LEU A 184 -6.52 -0.10 -12.57
C LEU A 184 -6.14 0.49 -11.22
N TRP A 185 -5.73 -0.34 -10.26
CA TRP A 185 -5.30 0.13 -8.95
C TRP A 185 -4.06 1.03 -9.04
N TYR A 186 -3.04 0.64 -9.80
CA TYR A 186 -1.86 1.51 -10.01
C TYR A 186 -2.25 2.89 -10.55
N ASN A 187 -3.07 2.94 -11.60
CA ASN A 187 -3.52 4.21 -12.16
C ASN A 187 -4.39 5.00 -11.18
N SER A 188 -5.27 4.34 -10.41
CA SER A 188 -6.08 4.99 -9.38
C SER A 188 -5.22 5.63 -8.30
N ILE A 189 -4.20 4.93 -7.81
CA ILE A 189 -3.26 5.44 -6.80
C ILE A 189 -2.44 6.60 -7.36
N LEU A 190 -1.93 6.49 -8.58
CA LEU A 190 -1.18 7.55 -9.25
C LEU A 190 -2.03 8.82 -9.41
N ILE A 191 -3.28 8.70 -9.88
CA ILE A 191 -4.19 9.85 -10.01
C ILE A 191 -4.43 10.52 -8.66
N LEU A 192 -4.56 9.74 -7.59
CA LEU A 192 -4.72 10.28 -6.25
C LEU A 192 -3.47 11.04 -5.80
N LEU A 193 -2.28 10.47 -5.98
CA LEU A 193 -1.00 11.11 -5.66
C LEU A 193 -0.79 12.43 -6.42
N TYR A 194 -1.12 12.48 -7.72
CA TYR A 194 -0.96 13.66 -8.58
C TYR A 194 -2.02 14.76 -8.37
N ARG A 195 -3.05 14.51 -7.55
CA ARG A 195 -4.07 15.50 -7.15
C ARG A 195 -4.13 15.63 -5.61
N PRO A 196 -3.14 16.29 -4.98
CA PRO A 196 -3.12 16.52 -3.52
C PRO A 196 -4.43 17.06 -2.91
N PRO A 197 -5.21 17.96 -3.57
CA PRO A 197 -6.46 18.47 -3.00
C PRO A 197 -7.58 17.43 -2.83
N LEU A 198 -7.50 16.27 -3.52
CA LEU A 198 -8.48 15.18 -3.40
C LEU A 198 -8.17 14.22 -2.25
N ILE A 199 -6.90 14.20 -1.80
CA ILE A 199 -6.44 13.36 -0.69
C ILE A 199 -6.77 14.03 0.65
N SER A 200 -6.70 15.37 0.73
CA SER A 200 -7.19 16.11 1.88
C SER A 200 -7.32 17.62 1.60
N PRO A 201 -8.48 18.26 1.85
CA PRO A 201 -8.59 19.71 1.96
C PRO A 201 -7.91 20.30 3.21
N ARG A 202 -7.46 19.44 4.14
CA ARG A 202 -7.02 19.80 5.51
C ARG A 202 -5.58 19.41 5.86
N VAL A 203 -4.92 18.54 5.08
CA VAL A 203 -3.47 18.51 5.05
C VAL A 203 -3.11 19.83 4.40
N ASN A 204 -2.53 20.74 5.18
CA ASN A 204 -2.07 22.04 4.68
C ASN A 204 -1.46 21.81 3.30
N ALA A 205 -2.16 22.27 2.26
CA ALA A 205 -1.61 22.37 0.94
C ALA A 205 -0.23 22.96 1.16
N ALA A 206 0.80 22.23 0.76
CA ALA A 206 2.14 22.77 0.66
C ALA A 206 1.95 24.18 0.12
N ARG A 207 2.44 25.17 0.87
CA ARG A 207 2.22 26.59 0.66
C ARG A 207 2.89 27.08 -0.63
N THR A 208 3.12 26.19 -1.60
CA THR A 208 3.53 26.49 -2.95
C THR A 208 2.30 27.00 -3.67
N THR A 209 2.19 28.32 -3.71
CA THR A 209 1.22 28.99 -4.57
C THR A 209 1.45 28.55 -6.02
N LEU A 210 0.43 28.66 -6.86
CA LEU A 210 0.49 28.32 -8.29
C LEU A 210 1.67 29.06 -9.00
N GLN A 211 2.10 30.20 -8.45
CA GLN A 211 3.27 30.96 -8.86
C GLN A 211 4.60 30.20 -8.64
N ASP A 212 4.77 29.47 -7.53
CA ASP A 212 5.99 28.70 -7.27
C ASP A 212 6.14 27.52 -8.24
N ARG A 213 5.03 26.89 -8.64
CA ARG A 213 5.06 25.79 -9.64
C ARG A 213 5.31 26.30 -11.05
N LEU A 214 4.81 27.51 -11.38
CA LEU A 214 5.11 28.16 -12.66
C LEU A 214 6.55 28.67 -12.72
N ALA A 215 7.13 29.12 -11.61
CA ALA A 215 8.53 29.54 -11.56
C ALA A 215 9.50 28.39 -11.87
N VAL A 216 9.22 27.17 -11.38
CA VAL A 216 10.00 25.98 -11.71
C VAL A 216 9.86 25.62 -13.20
N SER A 217 8.67 25.73 -13.78
CA SER A 217 8.45 25.48 -15.21
C SER A 217 9.11 26.53 -16.12
N ILE A 218 9.25 27.78 -15.66
CA ILE A 218 9.90 28.86 -16.42
C ILE A 218 11.43 28.75 -16.32
N ALA A 219 11.96 28.28 -15.19
CA ALA A 219 13.40 28.06 -15.01
C ALA A 219 13.97 26.99 -15.96
N PHE A 220 13.20 25.94 -16.29
CA PHE A 220 13.63 24.92 -17.28
C PHE A 220 13.49 25.37 -18.74
N GLY A 221 12.91 26.54 -19.02
CA GLY A 221 12.72 27.06 -20.38
C GLY A 221 13.76 28.10 -20.82
N GLN A 222 14.72 28.49 -19.98
CA GLN A 222 15.72 29.52 -20.30
C GLN A 222 17.13 28.98 -20.61
N ASP A 223 17.39 27.68 -20.43
CA ASP A 223 18.72 27.09 -20.70
C ASP A 223 18.89 26.50 -22.12
N GLU A 224 17.90 26.61 -23.01
CA GLU A 224 17.99 26.10 -24.40
C GLU A 224 18.23 27.19 -25.48
N THR A 225 18.62 28.40 -25.11
CA THR A 225 19.08 29.39 -26.09
C THR A 225 20.35 30.11 -25.64
N SER A 226 21.50 29.49 -25.87
CA SER A 226 22.79 30.18 -26.08
C SER A 226 23.72 29.31 -26.91
#